data_AF-A0A763SXY6-F1
#
_entry.id   AF-A0A763SXY6-F1
#
_cell.length_a   1.000
_cell.length_b   1.000
_cell.length_c   1.000
_cell.angle_alpha   90.00
_cell.angle_beta   90.00
_cell.angle_gamma   90.00
#
_symmetry.space_group_name_H-M   'P 1'
#
loop_
_entity.id
_entity.type
_entity.pdbx_description
1 polymer ?
#
loop_
_entity_poly.entity_id
_entity_poly.type
_entity_poly.pdbx_seq_one_letter_code
_entity_poly.pdbx_strand_id
1 'polypeptide(L)'
;HLPAELRAVCNLDTLKLESGTFVEEDLRQYASDILWSMKTTDGDDGYIHVLIEHQSSDDKMMAFRQMRYAIAAMQRHLEAGHGRLPLVIPLQFYHGERSPYPHSTNWLDCFSNPEVAGKIYTNPFPLVDVTVIDDDDIMCHRRMAALTLLMKHIRQRDLMELLDKLPLLMVEMVSDEQVRVLIHYMVNAGDSPSPEFMRALAARLPQHEDKLMTIAERLEQKGRE
;
A
#
# COMPACT_ATOMS: atom_id res chain seq x y z
N HIS A 1 7.68 -30.84 -13.70
CA HIS A 1 7.95 -29.43 -14.04
C HIS A 1 8.01 -28.54 -12.80
N LEU A 2 7.17 -28.76 -11.77
CA LEU A 2 7.41 -28.16 -10.46
C LEU A 2 8.71 -28.69 -9.83
N PRO A 3 9.57 -27.82 -9.26
CA PRO A 3 10.68 -28.22 -8.39
C PRO A 3 10.19 -29.12 -7.24
N ALA A 4 11.03 -30.06 -6.81
CA ALA A 4 10.63 -31.07 -5.81
C ALA A 4 10.15 -30.44 -4.49
N GLU A 5 10.81 -29.39 -4.03
CA GLU A 5 10.46 -28.66 -2.79
C GLU A 5 9.09 -28.00 -2.89
N LEU A 6 8.79 -27.34 -4.02
CA LEU A 6 7.48 -26.73 -4.24
C LEU A 6 6.39 -27.79 -4.47
N ARG A 7 6.71 -28.90 -5.11
CA ARG A 7 5.76 -30.01 -5.28
C ARG A 7 5.40 -30.64 -3.93
N ALA A 8 6.34 -30.71 -2.99
CA ALA A 8 6.14 -31.33 -1.68
C ALA A 8 5.06 -30.63 -0.84
N VAL A 9 4.80 -29.33 -1.10
CA VAL A 9 3.75 -28.58 -0.38
C VAL A 9 2.38 -28.62 -1.07
N CYS A 10 2.27 -29.19 -2.27
CA CYS A 10 1.02 -29.24 -3.05
C CYS A 10 0.29 -30.57 -2.91
N ASN A 11 -1.01 -30.54 -2.59
CA ASN A 11 -1.89 -31.69 -2.76
C ASN A 11 -2.47 -31.70 -4.19
N LEU A 12 -1.76 -32.34 -5.11
CA LEU A 12 -2.13 -32.37 -6.54
C LEU A 12 -3.42 -33.16 -6.84
N ASP A 13 -3.91 -33.99 -5.91
CA ASP A 13 -5.18 -34.71 -6.09
C ASP A 13 -6.40 -33.78 -5.99
N THR A 14 -6.20 -32.56 -5.46
CA THR A 14 -7.22 -31.52 -5.36
C THR A 14 -7.16 -30.49 -6.49
N LEU A 15 -6.27 -30.70 -7.47
CA LEU A 15 -6.02 -29.75 -8.54
C LEU A 15 -7.28 -29.52 -9.38
N LYS A 16 -7.73 -28.27 -9.47
CA LYS A 16 -8.91 -27.87 -10.21
C LYS A 16 -8.60 -26.68 -11.11
N LEU A 17 -9.02 -26.78 -12.37
CA LEU A 17 -8.91 -25.65 -13.30
C LEU A 17 -9.92 -24.60 -12.87
N GLU A 18 -9.46 -23.39 -12.62
CA GLU A 18 -10.35 -22.30 -12.26
C GLU A 18 -10.92 -21.64 -13.52
N SER A 19 -12.25 -21.52 -13.56
CA SER A 19 -12.97 -20.91 -14.66
C SER A 19 -12.94 -19.39 -14.51
N GLY A 20 -12.08 -18.72 -15.26
CA GLY A 20 -12.04 -17.26 -15.28
C GLY A 20 -10.76 -16.75 -15.91
N THR A 21 -10.83 -15.55 -16.50
CA THR A 21 -9.64 -14.76 -16.73
C THR A 21 -9.22 -14.20 -15.36
N PHE A 22 -8.37 -14.92 -14.64
CA PHE A 22 -7.77 -14.47 -13.35
C PHE A 22 -6.81 -13.29 -13.51
N VAL A 23 -6.70 -12.81 -14.73
CA VAL A 23 -5.79 -11.79 -15.18
C VAL A 23 -6.63 -10.59 -15.59
N GLU A 24 -6.29 -9.41 -15.04
CA GLU A 24 -6.96 -8.13 -15.31
C GLU A 24 -7.17 -7.93 -16.82
N GLU A 25 -8.24 -7.22 -17.22
CA GLU A 25 -8.57 -7.07 -18.65
C GLU A 25 -7.41 -6.47 -19.46
N ASP A 26 -6.61 -5.60 -18.84
CA ASP A 26 -5.44 -4.93 -19.43
C ASP A 26 -4.28 -5.88 -19.78
N LEU A 27 -4.36 -7.13 -19.35
CA LEU A 27 -3.27 -8.11 -19.43
C LEU A 27 -3.56 -9.24 -20.43
N ARG A 28 -4.75 -9.20 -21.05
CA ARG A 28 -5.27 -10.25 -21.93
C ARG A 28 -4.64 -10.34 -23.31
N GLN A 29 -3.86 -9.35 -23.75
CA GLN A 29 -3.66 -9.19 -25.20
C GLN A 29 -2.85 -10.31 -25.89
N TYR A 30 -2.01 -11.09 -25.19
CA TYR A 30 -1.20 -12.14 -25.83
C TYR A 30 -0.90 -13.40 -24.98
N ALA A 31 -1.52 -13.55 -23.80
CA ALA A 31 -1.25 -14.64 -22.86
C ALA A 31 -2.48 -15.54 -22.67
N SER A 32 -2.28 -16.86 -22.72
CA SER A 32 -3.23 -17.81 -22.14
C SER A 32 -2.81 -18.05 -20.69
N ASP A 33 -3.47 -17.35 -19.76
CA ASP A 33 -3.26 -17.54 -18.33
C ASP A 33 -4.12 -18.70 -17.84
N ILE A 34 -3.46 -19.77 -17.41
CA ILE A 34 -4.12 -20.93 -16.82
C ILE A 34 -3.87 -20.90 -15.32
N LEU A 35 -4.92 -20.71 -14.54
CA LEU A 35 -4.86 -20.82 -13.09
C LEU A 35 -5.47 -22.14 -12.63
N TRP A 36 -4.68 -22.92 -11.90
CA TRP A 36 -5.15 -24.08 -11.18
C TRP A 36 -5.23 -23.77 -9.70
N SER A 37 -6.35 -24.06 -9.06
CA SER A 37 -6.44 -24.12 -7.60
C SER A 37 -6.07 -25.51 -7.10
N MET A 38 -5.55 -25.57 -5.89
CA MET A 38 -5.25 -26.80 -5.16
C MET A 38 -5.23 -26.51 -3.66
N LYS A 39 -5.30 -27.56 -2.84
CA LYS A 39 -4.98 -27.49 -1.43
C LYS A 39 -3.49 -27.72 -1.21
N THR A 40 -2.90 -27.01 -0.26
CA THR A 40 -1.58 -27.37 0.25
C THR A 40 -1.68 -28.65 1.07
N THR A 41 -0.52 -29.27 1.35
CA THR A 41 -0.47 -30.46 2.22
C THR A 41 -0.97 -30.19 3.65
N ASP A 42 -0.96 -28.93 4.09
CA ASP A 42 -1.51 -28.50 5.39
C ASP A 42 -3.00 -28.13 5.34
N GLY A 43 -3.63 -28.21 4.16
CA GLY A 43 -5.06 -27.96 3.95
C GLY A 43 -5.43 -26.51 3.60
N ASP A 44 -4.46 -25.61 3.52
CA ASP A 44 -4.65 -24.22 3.08
C ASP A 44 -4.88 -24.14 1.56
N ASP A 45 -5.36 -22.99 1.09
CA ASP A 45 -5.55 -22.73 -0.34
C ASP A 45 -4.22 -22.41 -1.04
N GLY A 46 -4.06 -22.95 -2.25
CA GLY A 46 -2.92 -22.70 -3.11
C GLY A 46 -3.31 -22.66 -4.58
N TYR A 47 -2.43 -22.07 -5.38
CA TYR A 47 -2.61 -21.91 -6.81
C TYR A 47 -1.32 -22.22 -7.57
N ILE A 48 -1.48 -22.76 -8.78
CA ILE A 48 -0.42 -22.83 -9.78
C ILE A 48 -0.85 -21.92 -10.92
N HIS A 49 -0.13 -20.81 -11.09
CA HIS A 49 -0.36 -19.88 -12.18
C HIS A 49 0.58 -20.23 -13.33
N VAL A 50 0.01 -20.71 -14.44
CA VAL A 50 0.77 -21.05 -15.65
C VAL A 50 0.58 -19.95 -16.67
N LEU A 51 1.66 -19.27 -16.98
CA LEU A 51 1.72 -18.29 -18.05
C LEU A 51 2.16 -18.99 -19.34
N ILE A 52 1.27 -19.03 -20.33
CA ILE A 52 1.55 -19.54 -21.67
C ILE A 52 1.47 -18.36 -22.64
N GLU A 53 2.62 -17.85 -23.05
CA GLU A 53 2.73 -16.75 -23.99
C GLU A 53 3.34 -17.23 -25.30
N HIS A 54 2.74 -16.83 -26.43
CA HIS A 54 3.36 -16.99 -27.74
C HIS A 54 4.42 -15.90 -27.92
N GLN A 55 5.57 -16.07 -27.27
CA GLN A 55 6.65 -15.10 -27.29
C GLN A 55 7.52 -15.25 -28.55
N SER A 56 7.53 -14.25 -29.44
CA SER A 56 8.48 -14.19 -30.55
C SER A 56 9.87 -13.66 -30.13
N SER A 57 9.99 -13.02 -28.96
CA SER A 57 11.25 -12.48 -28.43
C SER A 57 11.48 -12.83 -26.95
N ASP A 58 12.75 -12.87 -26.52
CA ASP A 58 13.13 -13.11 -25.12
C ASP A 58 12.89 -11.86 -24.25
N ASP A 59 11.76 -11.80 -23.54
CA ASP A 59 11.47 -10.72 -22.59
C ASP A 59 12.33 -10.82 -21.32
N LYS A 60 13.18 -9.81 -21.07
CA LYS A 60 14.03 -9.70 -19.88
C LYS A 60 13.24 -9.49 -18.57
N MET A 61 12.02 -8.95 -18.63
CA MET A 61 11.18 -8.63 -17.47
C MET A 61 10.19 -9.74 -17.11
N MET A 62 10.37 -10.95 -17.67
CA MET A 62 9.47 -12.08 -17.47
C MET A 62 9.26 -12.42 -15.99
N ALA A 63 10.33 -12.47 -15.19
CA ALA A 63 10.22 -12.80 -13.76
C ALA A 63 9.37 -11.77 -12.99
N PHE A 64 9.49 -10.48 -13.30
CA PHE A 64 8.64 -9.43 -12.72
C PHE A 64 7.17 -9.61 -13.14
N ARG A 65 6.92 -9.98 -14.40
CA ARG A 65 5.57 -10.26 -14.90
C ARG A 65 4.92 -11.42 -14.15
N GLN A 66 5.65 -12.50 -13.92
CA GLN A 66 5.18 -13.63 -13.11
C GLN A 66 4.81 -13.22 -11.68
N MET A 67 5.64 -12.40 -11.03
CA MET A 67 5.35 -11.91 -9.68
C MET A 67 4.07 -11.07 -9.66
N ARG A 68 3.88 -10.21 -10.66
CA ARG A 68 2.67 -9.41 -10.81
C ARG A 68 1.40 -10.25 -10.95
N TYR A 69 1.46 -11.33 -11.73
CA TYR A 69 0.34 -12.27 -11.84
C TYR A 69 0.07 -13.03 -10.54
N ALA A 70 1.12 -13.45 -9.83
CA ALA A 70 0.96 -14.09 -8.53
C ALA A 70 0.26 -13.18 -7.52
N ILE A 71 0.64 -11.90 -7.45
CA ILE A 71 -0.02 -10.89 -6.60
C ILE A 71 -1.47 -10.65 -7.02
N ALA A 72 -1.77 -10.60 -8.32
CA ALA A 72 -3.13 -10.44 -8.79
C ALA A 72 -4.04 -11.63 -8.39
N ALA A 73 -3.53 -12.86 -8.46
CA ALA A 73 -4.23 -14.06 -8.00
C ALA A 73 -4.46 -14.02 -6.47
N MET A 74 -3.45 -13.60 -5.70
CA MET A 74 -3.54 -13.37 -4.25
C MET A 74 -4.63 -12.36 -3.89
N GLN A 75 -4.68 -11.21 -4.58
CA GLN A 75 -5.67 -10.16 -4.36
C GLN A 75 -7.09 -10.67 -4.62
N ARG A 76 -7.32 -11.36 -5.74
CA ARG A 76 -8.62 -11.96 -6.08
C ARG A 76 -9.09 -12.98 -5.04
N HIS A 77 -8.16 -13.75 -4.47
CA HIS A 77 -8.47 -14.69 -3.40
C HIS A 77 -9.04 -13.98 -2.16
N LEU A 78 -8.45 -12.84 -1.78
CA LEU A 78 -8.99 -12.02 -0.68
C LEU A 78 -10.36 -11.41 -1.03
N GLU A 79 -10.54 -10.93 -2.26
CA GLU A 79 -11.81 -10.38 -2.75
C GLU A 79 -12.95 -11.41 -2.77
N ALA A 80 -12.61 -12.70 -2.93
CA ALA A 80 -13.57 -13.80 -2.80
C ALA A 80 -13.98 -14.11 -1.34
N GLY A 81 -13.48 -13.34 -0.36
CA GLY A 81 -13.87 -13.43 1.04
C GLY A 81 -12.94 -14.31 1.90
N HIS A 82 -11.81 -14.75 1.37
CA HIS A 82 -10.83 -15.52 2.15
C HIS A 82 -10.03 -14.60 3.08
N GLY A 83 -9.75 -15.08 4.30
CA GLY A 83 -9.09 -14.28 5.35
C GLY A 83 -7.56 -14.32 5.34
N ARG A 84 -6.94 -15.10 4.44
CA ARG A 84 -5.47 -15.27 4.34
C ARG A 84 -5.06 -15.35 2.88
N LEU A 85 -3.80 -15.03 2.60
CA LEU A 85 -3.24 -15.19 1.27
C LEU A 85 -3.02 -16.67 0.93
N PRO A 86 -3.24 -17.07 -0.33
CA PRO A 86 -2.90 -18.40 -0.80
C PRO A 86 -1.42 -18.47 -1.24
N LEU A 87 -0.85 -19.68 -1.25
CA LEU A 87 0.44 -19.88 -1.92
C LEU A 87 0.22 -19.89 -3.44
N VAL A 88 0.86 -18.99 -4.18
CA VAL A 88 0.78 -18.96 -5.65
C VAL A 88 2.13 -19.30 -6.25
N ILE A 89 2.18 -20.40 -7.01
CA ILE A 89 3.39 -20.87 -7.69
C ILE A 89 3.33 -20.46 -9.17
N PRO A 90 4.11 -19.47 -9.60
CA PRO A 90 4.19 -19.12 -11.01
C PRO A 90 5.01 -20.15 -11.80
N LEU A 91 4.51 -20.53 -12.97
CA LEU A 91 5.19 -21.37 -13.94
C LEU A 91 5.15 -20.69 -15.31
N GLN A 92 6.31 -20.58 -15.96
CA GLN A 92 6.40 -20.12 -17.35
C GLN A 92 6.58 -21.31 -18.27
N PHE A 93 5.81 -21.34 -19.35
CA PHE A 93 6.10 -22.16 -20.52
C PHE A 93 6.81 -21.26 -21.54
N TYR A 94 8.12 -21.43 -21.68
CA TYR A 94 8.92 -20.64 -22.61
C TYR A 94 9.09 -21.36 -23.95
N HIS A 95 8.74 -20.68 -25.04
CA HIS A 95 8.91 -21.16 -26.42
C HIS A 95 9.36 -20.02 -27.34
N GLY A 96 10.39 -19.27 -26.94
CA GLY A 96 10.96 -18.21 -27.77
C GLY A 96 12.04 -18.71 -28.74
N GLU A 97 12.39 -17.86 -29.71
CA GLU A 97 13.43 -18.15 -30.72
C GLU A 97 14.81 -18.40 -30.11
N ARG A 98 15.12 -17.75 -28.99
CA ARG A 98 16.40 -17.85 -28.28
C ARG A 98 16.35 -18.92 -27.20
N SER A 99 17.11 -20.01 -27.36
CA SER A 99 17.13 -21.13 -26.42
C SER A 99 18.55 -21.45 -25.93
N PRO A 100 18.76 -21.74 -24.62
CA PRO A 100 17.77 -21.68 -23.53
C PRO A 100 17.35 -20.23 -23.21
N TYR A 101 16.29 -20.06 -22.40
CA TYR A 101 15.87 -18.73 -21.95
C TYR A 101 17.05 -18.00 -21.29
N PRO A 102 17.41 -16.78 -21.77
CA PRO A 102 18.72 -16.18 -21.45
C PRO A 102 18.72 -15.23 -20.26
N HIS A 103 17.56 -14.96 -19.63
CA HIS A 103 17.44 -13.99 -18.54
C HIS A 103 17.12 -14.68 -17.20
N SER A 104 17.24 -13.94 -16.11
CA SER A 104 16.96 -14.49 -14.77
C SER A 104 15.47 -14.78 -14.57
N THR A 105 15.19 -15.86 -13.85
CA THR A 105 13.84 -16.21 -13.36
C THR A 105 13.60 -15.71 -11.93
N ASN A 106 14.56 -15.03 -11.31
CA ASN A 106 14.39 -14.34 -10.04
C ASN A 106 14.00 -12.88 -10.30
N TRP A 107 12.80 -12.49 -9.87
CA TRP A 107 12.27 -11.15 -10.12
C TRP A 107 13.09 -10.03 -9.45
N LEU A 108 13.87 -10.34 -8.40
CA LEU A 108 14.77 -9.39 -7.76
C LEU A 108 15.92 -8.95 -8.69
N ASP A 109 16.28 -9.78 -9.67
CA ASP A 109 17.32 -9.45 -10.66
C ASP A 109 16.82 -8.45 -11.72
N CYS A 110 15.53 -8.10 -11.70
CA CYS A 110 14.97 -7.04 -12.54
C CYS A 110 15.32 -5.62 -12.02
N PHE A 111 15.78 -5.47 -10.77
CA PHE A 111 16.20 -4.19 -10.22
C PHE A 111 17.64 -3.86 -10.58
N SER A 112 17.95 -2.56 -10.70
CA SER A 112 19.34 -2.10 -10.89
C SER A 112 20.27 -2.49 -9.74
N ASN A 113 19.73 -2.74 -8.53
CA ASN A 113 20.46 -3.25 -7.37
C ASN A 113 19.67 -4.39 -6.68
N PRO A 114 19.90 -5.64 -7.08
CA PRO A 114 19.17 -6.80 -6.53
C PRO A 114 19.39 -7.03 -5.03
N GLU A 115 20.56 -6.67 -4.49
CA GLU A 115 20.85 -6.84 -3.05
C GLU A 115 19.96 -5.92 -2.20
N VAL A 116 19.82 -4.65 -2.62
CA VAL A 116 18.93 -3.69 -1.96
C VAL A 116 17.47 -4.10 -2.14
N ALA A 117 17.09 -4.57 -3.33
CA ALA A 117 15.74 -5.08 -3.56
C ALA A 117 15.40 -6.26 -2.63
N GLY A 118 16.34 -7.20 -2.44
CA GLY A 118 16.18 -8.29 -1.46
C GLY A 118 15.91 -7.76 -0.05
N LYS A 119 16.69 -6.76 0.41
CA LYS A 119 16.47 -6.15 1.74
C LYS A 119 15.05 -5.57 1.89
N ILE A 120 14.48 -5.01 0.82
CA ILE A 120 13.15 -4.38 0.84
C ILE A 120 12.02 -5.41 0.73
N TYR A 121 12.14 -6.38 -0.17
CA TYR A 121 11.01 -7.22 -0.60
C TYR A 121 10.98 -8.62 0.03
N THR A 122 12.01 -9.01 0.78
CA THR A 122 12.04 -10.30 1.49
C THR A 122 12.12 -10.17 3.02
N ASN A 123 12.02 -8.94 3.55
CA ASN A 123 11.97 -8.65 4.99
C ASN A 123 10.68 -7.91 5.35
N PRO A 124 10.33 -7.85 6.65
CA PRO A 124 9.24 -6.99 7.10
C PRO A 124 9.40 -5.54 6.60
N PHE A 125 8.32 -4.96 6.11
CA PHE A 125 8.34 -3.56 5.69
C PHE A 125 8.55 -2.63 6.88
N PRO A 126 9.29 -1.51 6.70
CA PRO A 126 9.47 -0.54 7.76
C PRO A 126 8.12 0.09 8.13
N LEU A 127 7.80 0.06 9.43
CA LEU A 127 6.65 0.74 10.01
C LEU A 127 7.14 1.91 10.86
N VAL A 128 6.68 3.12 10.55
CA VAL A 128 6.87 4.30 11.40
C VAL A 128 5.62 4.48 12.24
N ASP A 129 5.67 4.02 13.48
CA ASP A 129 4.60 4.21 14.45
C ASP A 129 4.69 5.62 15.06
N VAL A 130 3.93 6.54 14.50
CA VAL A 130 3.87 7.95 14.94
C VAL A 130 3.34 8.09 16.37
N THR A 131 2.61 7.09 16.89
CA THR A 131 1.99 7.19 18.22
C THR A 131 2.99 7.16 19.37
N VAL A 132 4.19 6.61 19.14
CA VAL A 132 5.25 6.45 20.14
C VAL A 132 6.41 7.43 19.96
N ILE A 133 6.38 8.30 18.94
CA ILE A 133 7.43 9.29 18.71
C ILE A 133 7.19 10.47 19.65
N ASP A 134 8.20 10.90 20.40
CA ASP A 134 8.11 12.08 21.26
C ASP A 134 7.84 13.36 20.45
N ASP A 135 7.03 14.27 21.01
CA ASP A 135 6.65 15.49 20.28
C ASP A 135 7.86 16.34 19.90
N ASP A 136 8.86 16.38 20.77
CA ASP A 136 10.07 17.18 20.54
C ASP A 136 10.94 16.58 19.41
N ASP A 137 10.90 15.26 19.22
CA ASP A 137 11.48 14.60 18.06
C ASP A 137 10.66 14.90 16.79
N ILE A 138 9.32 14.92 16.90
CA ILE A 138 8.43 15.31 15.80
C ILE A 138 8.72 16.74 15.34
N MET A 139 9.03 17.67 16.25
CA MET A 139 9.42 19.04 15.89
C MET A 139 10.64 19.08 14.96
N CYS A 140 11.50 18.06 14.99
CA CYS A 140 12.68 17.95 14.13
C CYS A 140 12.38 17.39 12.72
N HIS A 141 11.14 16.95 12.43
CA HIS A 141 10.75 16.35 11.15
C HIS A 141 10.60 17.34 9.99
N ARG A 142 11.04 18.60 10.15
CA ARG A 142 10.97 19.66 9.13
C ARG A 142 9.55 19.80 8.57
N ARG A 143 9.39 19.69 7.25
CA ARG A 143 8.09 19.85 6.55
C ARG A 143 7.04 18.82 6.95
N MET A 144 7.44 17.68 7.52
CA MET A 144 6.51 16.65 7.96
C MET A 144 6.03 16.86 9.40
N ALA A 145 6.67 17.73 10.18
CA ALA A 145 6.40 17.90 11.60
C ALA A 145 4.92 18.21 11.89
N ALA A 146 4.32 19.17 11.17
CA ALA A 146 2.93 19.55 11.39
C ALA A 146 1.96 18.40 11.11
N LEU A 147 2.15 17.67 10.00
CA LEU A 147 1.31 16.52 9.66
C LEU A 147 1.50 15.38 10.65
N THR A 148 2.74 15.07 11.03
CA THR A 148 3.07 14.01 12.00
C THR A 148 2.47 14.30 13.37
N LEU A 149 2.60 15.54 13.86
CA LEU A 149 2.02 15.97 15.14
C LEU A 149 0.48 15.86 15.09
N LEU A 150 -0.15 16.31 14.01
CA LEU A 150 -1.58 16.13 13.83
C LEU A 150 -1.95 14.64 13.78
N MET A 151 -1.28 13.81 13.00
CA MET A 151 -1.56 12.37 12.93
C MET A 151 -1.47 11.68 14.31
N LYS A 152 -0.52 12.10 15.16
CA LYS A 152 -0.36 11.57 16.52
C LYS A 152 -1.55 11.92 17.42
N HIS A 153 -2.02 13.16 17.34
CA HIS A 153 -2.96 13.73 18.31
C HIS A 153 -4.39 13.92 17.80
N ILE A 154 -4.68 13.76 16.50
CA ILE A 154 -6.01 14.06 15.92
C ILE A 154 -7.15 13.19 16.49
N ARG A 155 -6.82 12.06 17.10
CA ARG A 155 -7.77 11.17 17.78
C ARG A 155 -7.71 11.26 19.30
N GLN A 156 -6.82 12.11 19.83
CA GLN A 156 -6.73 12.39 21.26
C GLN A 156 -7.68 13.54 21.61
N ARG A 157 -8.22 13.53 22.85
CA ARG A 157 -9.39 14.35 23.21
C ARG A 157 -9.15 15.86 23.24
N ASP A 158 -7.91 16.31 23.38
CA ASP A 158 -7.65 17.75 23.50
C ASP A 158 -6.56 18.24 22.54
N LEU A 159 -6.99 18.76 21.39
CA LEU A 159 -6.12 19.43 20.44
C LEU A 159 -5.60 20.78 20.96
N MET A 160 -6.15 21.33 22.04
CA MET A 160 -5.69 22.60 22.60
C MET A 160 -4.23 22.53 23.03
N GLU A 161 -3.75 21.37 23.46
CA GLU A 161 -2.35 21.13 23.82
C GLU A 161 -1.38 21.39 22.65
N LEU A 162 -1.88 21.32 21.40
CA LEU A 162 -1.06 21.56 20.21
C LEU A 162 -0.90 23.04 19.87
N LEU A 163 -1.65 23.96 20.48
CA LEU A 163 -1.66 25.37 20.09
C LEU A 163 -0.32 26.08 20.29
N ASP A 164 0.56 25.53 21.11
CA ASP A 164 1.90 26.09 21.32
C ASP A 164 2.90 25.62 20.26
N LYS A 165 2.68 24.45 19.64
CA LYS A 165 3.63 23.83 18.68
C LYS A 165 3.12 23.89 17.24
N LEU A 166 1.85 23.56 17.01
CA LEU A 166 1.28 23.40 15.66
C LEU A 166 1.31 24.69 14.82
N PRO A 167 0.90 25.86 15.32
CA PRO A 167 0.93 27.09 14.52
C PRO A 167 2.34 27.49 14.11
N LEU A 168 3.34 27.26 14.98
CA LEU A 168 4.75 27.50 14.67
C LEU A 168 5.20 26.66 13.46
N LEU A 169 4.88 25.36 13.49
CA LEU A 169 5.19 24.46 12.37
C LEU A 169 4.46 24.86 11.08
N MET A 170 3.21 25.33 11.21
CA MET A 170 2.39 25.75 10.06
C MET A 170 2.89 27.05 9.41
N VAL A 171 3.52 27.94 10.16
CA VAL A 171 4.10 29.19 9.62
C VAL A 171 5.50 28.95 9.06
N GLU A 172 6.34 28.18 9.76
CA GLU A 172 7.77 28.10 9.44
C GLU A 172 8.11 27.02 8.42
N MET A 173 7.35 25.93 8.36
CA MET A 173 7.80 24.70 7.70
C MET A 173 6.95 24.27 6.49
N VAL A 174 5.83 24.92 6.22
CA VAL A 174 4.88 24.51 5.18
C VAL A 174 4.37 25.69 4.36
N SER A 175 3.95 25.43 3.12
CA SER A 175 3.34 26.45 2.26
C SER A 175 1.87 26.71 2.60
N ASP A 176 1.31 27.84 2.14
CA ASP A 176 -0.14 28.16 2.27
C ASP A 176 -1.03 27.01 1.78
N GLU A 177 -0.66 26.36 0.67
CA GLU A 177 -1.37 25.20 0.14
C GLU A 177 -1.32 24.01 1.10
N GLN A 178 -0.15 23.74 1.69
CA GLN A 178 0.01 22.67 2.67
C GLN A 178 -0.76 22.98 3.97
N VAL A 179 -0.79 24.23 4.43
CA VAL A 179 -1.64 24.65 5.56
C VAL A 179 -3.11 24.35 5.27
N ARG A 180 -3.60 24.64 4.05
CA ARG A 180 -4.98 24.30 3.68
C ARG A 180 -5.22 22.80 3.74
N VAL A 181 -4.28 21.98 3.28
CA VAL A 181 -4.36 20.51 3.36
C VAL A 181 -4.41 20.04 4.83
N LEU A 182 -3.58 20.60 5.70
CA LEU A 182 -3.58 20.28 7.14
C LEU A 182 -4.90 20.67 7.82
N ILE A 183 -5.46 21.84 7.47
CA ILE A 183 -6.80 22.26 7.95
C ILE A 183 -7.88 21.29 7.48
N HIS A 184 -7.85 20.89 6.22
CA HIS A 184 -8.79 19.87 5.71
C HIS A 184 -8.60 18.53 6.41
N TYR A 185 -7.37 18.12 6.67
CA TYR A 185 -7.08 16.90 7.42
C TYR A 185 -7.67 16.95 8.83
N MET A 186 -7.46 18.04 9.58
CA MET A 186 -7.99 18.20 10.95
C MET A 186 -9.51 18.03 11.02
N VAL A 187 -10.24 18.59 10.05
CA VAL A 187 -11.71 18.54 10.05
C VAL A 187 -12.25 17.14 9.68
N ASN A 188 -11.48 16.31 8.98
CA ASN A 188 -11.98 15.06 8.40
C ASN A 188 -11.36 13.77 8.98
N ALA A 189 -10.20 13.83 9.65
CA ALA A 189 -9.40 12.64 9.98
C ALA A 189 -9.59 12.06 11.39
N GLY A 190 -10.37 12.72 12.24
CA GLY A 190 -10.63 12.32 13.63
C GLY A 190 -11.96 12.85 14.16
N ASP A 191 -12.05 13.04 15.48
CA ASP A 191 -13.13 13.82 16.06
C ASP A 191 -13.04 15.26 15.55
N SER A 192 -14.20 15.87 15.27
CA SER A 192 -14.19 17.25 14.80
C SER A 192 -13.52 18.15 15.86
N PRO A 193 -12.56 19.00 15.48
CA PRO A 193 -11.93 19.91 16.43
C PRO A 193 -12.99 20.78 17.10
N SER A 194 -12.75 21.21 18.34
CA SER A 194 -13.69 22.14 18.98
C SER A 194 -13.72 23.48 18.23
N PRO A 195 -14.87 24.17 18.18
CA PRO A 195 -14.93 25.53 17.66
C PRO A 195 -13.93 26.46 18.36
N GLU A 196 -13.70 26.26 19.66
CA GLU A 196 -12.72 27.00 20.46
C GLU A 196 -11.29 26.82 19.94
N PHE A 197 -10.90 25.59 19.62
CA PHE A 197 -9.60 25.30 19.02
C PHE A 197 -9.44 26.01 17.68
N MET A 198 -10.46 25.95 16.83
CA MET A 198 -10.42 26.58 15.50
C MET A 198 -10.26 28.11 15.60
N ARG A 199 -10.95 28.76 16.54
CA ARG A 199 -10.76 30.20 16.81
C ARG A 199 -9.36 30.51 17.35
N ALA A 200 -8.88 29.70 18.30
CA ALA A 200 -7.56 29.88 18.90
C ALA A 200 -6.42 29.68 17.87
N LEU A 201 -6.63 28.79 16.91
CA LEU A 201 -5.73 28.59 15.78
C LEU A 201 -5.81 29.76 14.79
N ALA A 202 -7.00 30.27 14.48
CA ALA A 202 -7.20 31.44 13.60
C ALA A 202 -6.44 32.67 14.12
N ALA A 203 -6.50 32.92 15.43
CA ALA A 203 -5.78 34.02 16.08
C ALA A 203 -4.25 33.92 15.93
N ARG A 204 -3.71 32.71 15.73
CA ARG A 204 -2.27 32.46 15.54
C ARG A 204 -1.87 32.34 14.07
N LEU A 205 -2.84 32.20 13.16
CA LEU A 205 -2.66 32.06 11.72
C LEU A 205 -3.52 33.10 10.96
N PRO A 206 -3.18 34.40 11.05
CA PRO A 206 -4.02 35.48 10.50
C PRO A 206 -4.22 35.38 8.99
N GLN A 207 -3.28 34.78 8.24
CA GLN A 207 -3.42 34.54 6.80
C GLN A 207 -4.55 33.55 6.44
N HIS A 208 -5.00 32.75 7.42
CA HIS A 208 -6.03 31.73 7.26
C HIS A 208 -7.25 31.97 8.14
N GLU A 209 -7.36 33.16 8.75
CA GLU A 209 -8.39 33.52 9.73
C GLU A 209 -9.80 33.27 9.20
N ASP A 210 -10.17 33.86 8.06
CA ASP A 210 -11.51 33.73 7.46
C ASP A 210 -11.94 32.27 7.30
N LYS A 211 -11.03 31.43 6.80
CA LYS A 211 -11.30 30.01 6.55
C LYS A 211 -11.47 29.25 7.86
N LEU A 212 -10.60 29.49 8.84
CA LEU A 212 -10.64 28.83 10.15
C LEU A 212 -11.87 29.24 10.95
N MET A 213 -12.23 30.52 10.92
CA MET A 213 -13.45 31.08 11.54
C MET A 213 -14.72 30.51 10.92
N THR A 214 -14.80 30.45 9.58
CA THR A 214 -15.93 29.81 8.87
C THR A 214 -16.12 28.36 9.30
N ILE A 215 -15.02 27.62 9.50
CA ILE A 215 -15.09 26.22 9.98
C ILE A 215 -15.57 26.18 11.44
N ALA A 216 -15.06 27.07 12.31
CA ALA A 216 -15.49 27.15 13.70
C ALA A 216 -17.01 27.38 13.83
N GLU A 217 -17.56 28.34 13.09
CA GLU A 217 -18.99 28.66 13.07
C GLU A 217 -19.83 27.46 12.61
N ARG A 218 -19.39 26.77 11.56
CA ARG A 218 -20.08 25.57 11.06
C ARG A 218 -20.10 24.45 12.08
N LEU A 219 -19.03 24.29 12.85
CA LEU A 219 -18.93 23.27 13.90
C LEU A 219 -19.85 23.60 15.09
N GLU A 220 -19.95 24.88 15.49
CA GLU A 220 -20.92 25.30 16.51
C GLU A 220 -22.36 25.04 16.11
N GLN A 221 -22.71 25.32 14.84
CA GLN A 221 -24.07 25.11 14.35
C GLN A 221 -24.45 23.63 14.41
N LYS A 222 -23.54 22.74 13.97
CA LYS A 222 -23.75 21.28 14.04
C LYS A 222 -23.85 20.75 15.47
N GLY A 223 -23.16 21.35 16.44
CA GLY A 223 -23.23 20.93 17.84
C GLY A 223 -24.51 21.37 18.57
N ARG A 224 -25.33 22.23 17.96
CA ARG A 224 -26.62 22.69 18.48
C ARG A 224 -27.82 21.89 17.94
N GLU A 225 -27.59 21.06 16.93
CA GLU A 225 -28.55 20.12 16.32
C GLU A 225 -28.48 18.75 17.01
#